data_AF-A0A3R6QMM5-F1
#
_entry.id   AF-A0A3R6QMM5-F1
#
_cell.length_a   1.000
_cell.length_b   1.000
_cell.length_c   1.000
_cell.angle_alpha   90.00
_cell.angle_beta   90.00
_cell.angle_gamma   90.00
#
_symmetry.space_group_name_H-M   'P 1'
#
loop_
_entity.id
_entity.type
_entity.pdbx_description
1 polymer ?
#
loop_
_entity_poly.entity_id
_entity_poly.type
_entity_poly.pdbx_seq_one_letter_code
_entity_poly.pdbx_strand_id
1 'polypeptide(L)'
;MRFKEDIETVRKRLYAFWDREIIDRVLISVIAPKEKGRNISMFHNPRDLARQPEELVKYWEDPETIYKNNMERLENTFLGGETLPVIFQNYGTSGHCNYYGAVPSYGNDTIWFDPVWKDLNEAGYSYTEDRLKKHLEITRYLTDRAKDSYFIGMPDSCGTLDALGHLYGTENVLVDMLTEPEAVKKAVSYLNEGWIRTNEMFYRITEKLNSGGAHAWMHLLAPGRLTHMQCDMSVMFSKEMYREFVVDELKQQMEWLEYPVYHFDGIEQEQHLEHILSLDKLKAVQWTHVAGQPSASHYLPVLKRIQTAGKALIVMAPADDVPILLEHLSGRGLYIHTETDDVQSAKEILKYVEKNGRE
;
A
#
# COMPACT_ATOMS: atom_id res chain seq x y z
N MET A 1 -7.26 -8.61 20.81
CA MET A 1 -7.90 -8.81 19.49
C MET A 1 -7.75 -10.28 19.12
N ARG A 2 -8.77 -10.94 18.56
CA ARG A 2 -8.84 -12.42 18.37
C ARG A 2 -7.57 -13.04 17.80
N PHE A 3 -6.98 -12.40 16.79
CA PHE A 3 -5.79 -12.91 16.09
C PHE A 3 -4.47 -12.29 16.57
N LYS A 4 -4.53 -11.34 17.51
CA LYS A 4 -3.36 -10.58 18.00
C LYS A 4 -3.58 -10.17 19.45
N GLU A 5 -3.13 -11.00 20.38
CA GLU A 5 -3.34 -10.80 21.83
C GLU A 5 -2.59 -9.57 22.36
N ASP A 6 -1.42 -9.29 21.80
CA ASP A 6 -0.53 -8.18 22.13
C ASP A 6 -0.81 -6.90 21.32
N ILE A 7 -2.01 -6.75 20.76
CA ILE A 7 -2.34 -5.64 19.84
C ILE A 7 -2.09 -4.25 20.43
N GLU A 8 -2.30 -4.06 21.74
CA GLU A 8 -2.05 -2.77 22.39
C GLU A 8 -0.56 -2.40 22.43
N THR A 9 0.32 -3.40 22.55
CA THR A 9 1.78 -3.19 22.45
C THR A 9 2.17 -2.87 21.01
N VAL A 10 1.61 -3.60 20.04
CA VAL A 10 1.83 -3.35 18.61
C VAL A 10 1.37 -1.94 18.22
N ARG A 11 0.20 -1.50 18.69
CA ARG A 11 -0.31 -0.15 18.47
C ARG A 11 0.65 0.92 18.99
N LYS A 12 1.16 0.77 20.22
CA LYS A 12 2.14 1.71 20.80
C LYS A 12 3.41 1.79 19.97
N ARG A 13 3.95 0.65 19.52
CA ARG A 13 5.13 0.57 18.67
C ARG A 13 4.91 1.22 17.30
N LEU A 14 3.79 0.92 16.63
CA LEU A 14 3.44 1.52 15.34
C LEU A 14 3.18 3.03 15.46
N TYR A 15 2.67 3.52 16.58
CA TYR A 15 2.49 4.95 16.78
C TYR A 15 3.83 5.67 16.98
N ALA A 16 4.74 5.09 17.77
CA ALA A 16 6.10 5.60 17.95
C ALA A 16 6.91 5.63 16.64
N PHE A 17 6.66 4.69 15.72
CA PHE A 17 7.31 4.65 14.40
C PHE A 17 7.10 5.94 13.59
N TRP A 18 5.95 6.60 13.70
CA TRP A 18 5.67 7.84 12.97
C TRP A 18 6.55 9.02 13.41
N ASP A 19 7.05 8.96 14.64
CA ASP A 19 8.02 9.91 15.20
C ASP A 19 9.47 9.38 15.14
N ARG A 20 9.65 8.22 14.50
CA ARG A 20 10.93 7.49 14.37
C ARG A 20 11.53 7.09 15.71
N GLU A 21 10.70 6.92 16.72
CA GLU A 21 11.08 6.46 18.05
C GLU A 21 11.12 4.93 18.12
N ILE A 22 11.98 4.41 18.99
CA ILE A 22 12.06 2.98 19.33
C ILE A 22 11.53 2.81 20.74
N ILE A 23 10.53 1.94 20.93
CA ILE A 23 10.03 1.60 22.26
C ILE A 23 10.98 0.62 22.97
N ASP A 24 11.34 -0.46 22.28
CA ASP A 24 12.17 -1.53 22.85
C ASP A 24 13.06 -2.24 21.80
N ARG A 25 12.59 -2.34 20.55
CA ARG A 25 13.35 -2.85 19.41
C ARG A 25 12.87 -2.24 18.09
N VAL A 26 13.67 -2.41 17.04
CA VAL A 26 13.27 -2.19 15.64
C VAL A 26 11.97 -2.93 15.33
N LEU A 27 11.10 -2.29 14.54
CA LEU A 27 9.83 -2.90 14.15
C LEU A 27 10.06 -3.98 13.10
N ILE A 28 9.32 -5.07 13.24
CA ILE A 28 9.32 -6.13 12.24
C ILE A 28 7.94 -6.77 12.10
N SER A 29 7.49 -6.93 10.86
CA SER A 29 6.33 -7.69 10.48
C SER A 29 6.82 -9.02 9.93
N VAL A 30 6.51 -10.11 10.62
CA VAL A 30 6.83 -11.47 10.13
C VAL A 30 5.54 -12.24 9.95
N ILE A 31 5.29 -12.74 8.75
CA ILE A 31 4.20 -13.70 8.48
C ILE A 31 4.76 -15.08 8.16
N ALA A 32 4.01 -16.10 8.55
CA ALA A 32 4.31 -17.48 8.20
C ALA A 32 3.02 -18.32 8.19
N PRO A 33 2.91 -19.34 7.34
CA PRO A 33 1.79 -20.25 7.41
C PRO A 33 1.92 -21.13 8.66
N LYS A 34 0.80 -21.31 9.38
CA LYS A 34 0.75 -22.22 10.55
C LYS A 34 0.96 -23.68 10.17
N GLU A 35 0.56 -24.03 8.94
CA GLU A 35 0.85 -25.31 8.29
C GLU A 35 1.65 -25.02 7.03
N LYS A 36 2.89 -25.54 6.95
CA LYS A 36 3.82 -25.26 5.85
C LYS A 36 3.16 -25.54 4.48
N GLY A 37 3.32 -24.60 3.55
CA GLY A 37 2.75 -24.69 2.20
C GLY A 37 1.30 -24.21 2.06
N ARG A 38 0.62 -23.83 3.15
CA ARG A 38 -0.65 -23.10 3.06
C ARG A 38 -0.44 -21.73 2.42
N ASN A 39 -1.32 -21.36 1.49
CA ASN A 39 -1.38 -19.98 1.01
C ASN A 39 -1.89 -19.07 2.13
N ILE A 40 -1.11 -18.02 2.41
CA ILE A 40 -1.43 -16.95 3.38
C ILE A 40 -1.34 -15.56 2.75
N SER A 41 -1.24 -15.48 1.43
CA SER A 41 -1.04 -14.23 0.70
C SER A 41 -2.31 -13.40 0.68
N MET A 42 -2.16 -12.07 0.75
CA MET A 42 -3.25 -11.12 0.48
C MET A 42 -3.44 -10.86 -1.03
N PHE A 43 -2.48 -11.28 -1.86
CA PHE A 43 -2.43 -10.96 -3.29
C PHE A 43 -2.66 -12.19 -4.17
N HIS A 44 -2.25 -13.38 -3.72
CA HIS A 44 -2.36 -14.59 -4.51
C HIS A 44 -3.59 -15.40 -4.12
N ASN A 45 -4.48 -15.62 -5.09
CA ASN A 45 -5.64 -16.48 -4.93
C ASN A 45 -5.22 -17.96 -5.02
N PRO A 46 -5.45 -18.78 -3.96
CA PRO A 46 -5.05 -20.18 -3.97
C PRO A 46 -5.82 -21.06 -4.95
N ARG A 47 -6.94 -20.57 -5.50
CA ARG A 47 -7.73 -21.27 -6.51
C ARG A 47 -7.43 -20.65 -7.87
N ASP A 48 -7.19 -21.49 -8.88
CA ASP A 48 -7.15 -21.02 -10.28
C ASP A 48 -8.58 -20.81 -10.78
N LEU A 49 -8.99 -19.54 -10.79
CA LEU A 49 -10.29 -19.09 -11.29
C LEU A 49 -10.18 -18.42 -12.67
N ALA A 50 -9.04 -18.50 -13.35
CA ALA A 50 -8.80 -17.78 -14.61
C ALA A 50 -9.82 -18.11 -15.72
N ARG A 51 -10.46 -19.27 -15.65
CA ARG A 51 -11.51 -19.72 -16.58
C ARG A 51 -12.93 -19.65 -16.02
N GLN A 52 -13.12 -18.95 -14.90
CA GLN A 52 -14.39 -18.85 -14.17
C GLN A 52 -14.73 -17.37 -13.87
N PRO A 53 -15.13 -16.58 -14.89
CA PRO A 53 -15.32 -15.14 -14.73
C PRO A 53 -16.31 -14.73 -13.64
N GLU A 54 -17.41 -15.47 -13.48
CA GLU A 54 -18.42 -15.19 -12.44
C GLU A 54 -17.85 -15.40 -11.03
N GLU A 55 -17.00 -16.42 -10.84
CA GLU A 55 -16.35 -16.69 -9.56
C GLU A 55 -15.22 -15.71 -9.27
N LEU A 56 -14.54 -15.20 -10.30
CA LEU A 56 -13.59 -14.08 -10.16
C LEU A 56 -14.29 -12.83 -9.66
N VAL A 57 -15.43 -12.44 -10.27
CA VAL A 57 -16.20 -11.29 -9.80
C VAL A 57 -16.63 -11.48 -8.34
N LYS A 58 -17.07 -12.67 -7.94
CA LYS A 58 -17.39 -12.96 -6.53
C LYS A 58 -16.16 -12.86 -5.63
N TYR A 59 -15.02 -13.38 -6.05
CA TYR A 59 -13.78 -13.31 -5.28
C TYR A 59 -13.41 -11.86 -4.91
N TRP A 60 -13.56 -10.94 -5.86
CA TRP A 60 -13.20 -9.53 -5.68
C TRP A 60 -14.32 -8.65 -5.10
N GLU A 61 -15.59 -9.00 -5.31
CA GLU A 61 -16.71 -8.09 -5.02
C GLU A 61 -17.87 -8.67 -4.20
N ASP A 62 -17.90 -9.98 -3.95
CA ASP A 62 -18.90 -10.55 -3.05
C ASP A 62 -18.43 -10.42 -1.60
N PRO A 63 -19.13 -9.64 -0.75
CA PRO A 63 -18.65 -9.31 0.59
C PRO A 63 -18.52 -10.53 1.50
N GLU A 64 -19.37 -11.55 1.32
CA GLU A 64 -19.29 -12.79 2.09
C GLU A 64 -18.10 -13.66 1.67
N THR A 65 -17.81 -13.74 0.37
CA THR A 65 -16.63 -14.42 -0.18
C THR A 65 -15.34 -13.75 0.30
N ILE A 66 -15.26 -12.41 0.21
CA ILE A 66 -14.12 -11.63 0.72
C ILE A 66 -13.91 -11.90 2.21
N TYR A 67 -14.98 -11.87 3.01
CA TYR A 67 -14.92 -12.15 4.44
C TYR A 67 -14.39 -13.56 4.72
N LYS A 68 -14.97 -14.60 4.08
CA LYS A 68 -14.56 -16.00 4.28
C LYS A 68 -13.10 -16.24 3.92
N ASN A 69 -12.67 -15.76 2.75
CA ASN A 69 -11.29 -15.92 2.29
C ASN A 69 -10.30 -15.26 3.26
N ASN A 70 -10.63 -14.07 3.77
CA ASN A 70 -9.79 -13.39 4.73
C ASN A 70 -9.80 -14.06 6.11
N MET A 71 -10.93 -14.62 6.56
CA MET A 71 -10.96 -15.36 7.83
C MET A 71 -10.12 -16.63 7.73
N GLU A 72 -10.25 -17.38 6.64
CA GLU A 72 -9.41 -18.56 6.38
C GLU A 72 -7.92 -18.19 6.37
N ARG A 73 -7.54 -17.10 5.67
CA ARG A 73 -6.16 -16.59 5.69
C ARG A 73 -5.69 -16.26 7.10
N LEU A 74 -6.42 -15.44 7.85
CA LEU A 74 -6.03 -15.02 9.21
C LEU A 74 -5.97 -16.20 10.19
N GLU A 75 -6.88 -17.17 10.07
CA GLU A 75 -6.88 -18.38 10.89
C GLU A 75 -5.65 -19.26 10.63
N ASN A 76 -5.13 -19.26 9.40
CA ASN A 76 -3.97 -20.05 8.98
C ASN A 76 -2.64 -19.29 9.02
N THR A 77 -2.63 -17.99 9.34
CA THR A 77 -1.42 -17.16 9.35
C THR A 77 -0.90 -16.94 10.77
N PHE A 78 0.40 -17.12 10.99
CA PHE A 78 1.10 -16.60 12.16
C PHE A 78 1.42 -15.12 11.95
N LEU A 79 0.91 -14.26 12.86
CA LEU A 79 1.07 -12.81 12.80
C LEU A 79 2.15 -12.37 13.82
N GLY A 80 3.41 -12.47 13.41
CA GLY A 80 4.58 -12.18 14.24
C GLY A 80 4.95 -10.69 14.30
N GLY A 81 5.50 -10.24 15.43
CA GLY A 81 5.94 -8.86 15.61
C GLY A 81 4.79 -7.86 15.49
N GLU A 82 4.93 -6.89 14.61
CA GLU A 82 3.95 -5.81 14.40
C GLU A 82 2.93 -6.13 13.28
N THR A 83 2.92 -7.36 12.74
CA THR A 83 1.92 -7.81 11.76
C THR A 83 0.49 -7.65 12.30
N LEU A 84 -0.34 -6.88 11.58
CA LEU A 84 -1.74 -6.65 11.92
C LEU A 84 -2.66 -7.76 11.36
N PRO A 85 -3.69 -8.21 12.12
CA PRO A 85 -4.83 -8.91 11.53
C PRO A 85 -5.70 -7.90 10.78
N VAL A 86 -5.50 -7.79 9.48
CA VAL A 86 -6.13 -6.77 8.63
C VAL A 86 -6.67 -7.39 7.35
N ILE A 87 -7.84 -6.91 6.92
CA ILE A 87 -8.43 -7.22 5.61
C ILE A 87 -8.05 -6.13 4.62
N PHE A 88 -7.55 -6.56 3.46
CA PHE A 88 -7.23 -5.67 2.34
C PHE A 88 -8.41 -5.59 1.37
N GLN A 89 -8.79 -4.37 0.99
CA GLN A 89 -9.82 -4.12 0.00
C GLN A 89 -9.14 -3.75 -1.32
N ASN A 90 -8.71 -4.76 -2.07
CA ASN A 90 -8.01 -4.54 -3.32
C ASN A 90 -9.01 -4.37 -4.47
N TYR A 91 -9.05 -3.17 -5.05
CA TYR A 91 -9.89 -2.84 -6.21
C TYR A 91 -9.05 -2.58 -7.47
N GLY A 92 -7.83 -3.12 -7.51
CA GLY A 92 -6.82 -2.89 -8.53
C GLY A 92 -5.85 -1.77 -8.15
N THR A 93 -4.64 -1.81 -8.69
CA THR A 93 -3.69 -0.70 -8.60
C THR A 93 -4.34 0.55 -9.20
N SER A 94 -4.23 1.69 -8.52
CA SER A 94 -5.02 2.89 -8.88
C SER A 94 -6.54 2.67 -8.86
N GLY A 95 -7.07 1.88 -7.91
CA GLY A 95 -8.48 1.46 -7.90
C GLY A 95 -9.54 2.57 -7.89
N HIS A 96 -9.16 3.83 -7.65
CA HIS A 96 -10.06 4.98 -7.84
C HIS A 96 -10.47 5.22 -9.31
N CYS A 97 -9.77 4.65 -10.29
CA CYS A 97 -10.17 4.62 -11.70
C CYS A 97 -11.59 4.06 -11.90
N ASN A 98 -12.01 3.10 -11.06
CA ASN A 98 -13.35 2.53 -11.09
C ASN A 98 -14.46 3.59 -10.99
N TYR A 99 -14.15 4.75 -10.39
CA TYR A 99 -15.11 5.84 -10.19
C TYR A 99 -15.11 6.83 -11.35
N TYR A 100 -14.25 6.65 -12.34
CA TYR A 100 -14.06 7.50 -13.51
C TYR A 100 -14.39 6.77 -14.83
N GLY A 101 -15.13 5.66 -14.72
CA GLY A 101 -15.60 4.88 -15.87
C GLY A 101 -14.71 3.70 -16.26
N ALA A 102 -13.61 3.43 -15.55
CA ALA A 102 -12.80 2.24 -15.80
C ALA A 102 -13.63 0.97 -15.61
N VAL A 103 -13.41 0.00 -16.49
CA VAL A 103 -14.04 -1.31 -16.43
C VAL A 103 -13.00 -2.33 -15.97
N PRO A 104 -13.12 -2.88 -14.74
CA PRO A 104 -12.15 -3.84 -14.23
C PRO A 104 -12.21 -5.17 -14.99
N SER A 105 -11.04 -5.64 -15.41
CA SER A 105 -10.79 -6.99 -15.89
C SER A 105 -10.19 -7.82 -14.77
N TYR A 106 -11.01 -8.66 -14.14
CA TYR A 106 -10.60 -9.46 -12.99
C TYR A 106 -9.68 -10.60 -13.45
N GLY A 107 -8.43 -10.57 -12.99
CA GLY A 107 -7.51 -11.69 -13.04
C GLY A 107 -7.54 -12.50 -11.75
N ASN A 108 -6.76 -13.59 -11.73
CA ASN A 108 -6.70 -14.48 -10.57
C ASN A 108 -6.10 -13.79 -9.33
N ASP A 109 -5.04 -13.00 -9.55
CA ASP A 109 -4.23 -12.39 -8.50
C ASP A 109 -4.23 -10.85 -8.55
N THR A 110 -4.86 -10.26 -9.58
CA THR A 110 -4.89 -8.81 -9.77
C THR A 110 -6.08 -8.39 -10.63
N ILE A 111 -6.38 -7.09 -10.62
CA ILE A 111 -7.41 -6.45 -11.44
C ILE A 111 -6.73 -5.51 -12.42
N TRP A 112 -7.02 -5.68 -13.71
CA TRP A 112 -6.49 -4.84 -14.79
C TRP A 112 -7.53 -3.86 -15.28
N PHE A 113 -7.08 -2.78 -15.92
CA PHE A 113 -7.94 -1.79 -16.57
C PHE A 113 -7.47 -1.56 -18.00
N ASP A 114 -8.39 -1.65 -18.94
CA ASP A 114 -8.16 -1.19 -20.31
C ASP A 114 -8.54 0.30 -20.41
N PRO A 115 -7.80 1.13 -21.18
CA PRO A 115 -8.14 2.52 -21.39
C PRO A 115 -9.55 2.71 -21.98
N VAL A 116 -10.28 3.66 -21.41
CA VAL A 116 -11.67 3.96 -21.78
C VAL A 116 -11.86 5.40 -22.26
N TRP A 117 -10.99 6.33 -21.84
CA TRP A 117 -11.03 7.72 -22.26
C TRP A 117 -10.37 7.90 -23.62
N LYS A 118 -10.91 8.83 -24.39
CA LYS A 118 -10.40 9.28 -25.68
C LYS A 118 -9.84 10.70 -25.63
N ASP A 119 -10.18 11.46 -24.58
CA ASP A 119 -9.76 12.84 -24.39
C ASP A 119 -9.56 13.15 -22.90
N LEU A 120 -8.52 13.92 -22.55
CA LEU A 120 -8.20 14.31 -21.18
C LEU A 120 -9.31 15.13 -20.49
N ASN A 121 -10.17 15.83 -21.25
CA ASN A 121 -11.30 16.56 -20.70
C ASN A 121 -12.36 15.66 -20.04
N GLU A 122 -12.36 14.35 -20.35
CA GLU A 122 -13.22 13.36 -19.68
C GLU A 122 -13.00 13.33 -18.16
N ALA A 123 -11.81 13.68 -17.68
CA ALA A 123 -11.52 13.80 -16.25
C ALA A 123 -12.49 14.72 -15.50
N GLY A 124 -13.00 15.77 -16.17
CA GLY A 124 -13.90 16.75 -15.56
C GLY A 124 -15.36 16.29 -15.42
N TYR A 125 -15.76 15.18 -16.04
CA TYR A 125 -17.17 14.75 -16.05
C TYR A 125 -17.41 13.24 -15.95
N SER A 126 -16.37 12.40 -16.01
CA SER A 126 -16.50 10.94 -15.92
C SER A 126 -16.67 10.40 -14.50
N TYR A 127 -16.54 11.25 -13.47
CA TYR A 127 -16.73 10.82 -12.08
C TYR A 127 -18.17 10.37 -11.81
N THR A 128 -18.32 9.16 -11.27
CA THR A 128 -19.59 8.56 -10.85
C THR A 128 -19.44 7.83 -9.52
N GLU A 129 -20.55 7.72 -8.77
CA GLU A 129 -20.55 7.03 -7.48
C GLU A 129 -21.13 5.61 -7.54
N ASP A 130 -21.48 5.10 -8.72
CA ASP A 130 -22.22 3.83 -8.83
C ASP A 130 -21.36 2.63 -8.37
N ARG A 131 -20.13 2.51 -8.87
CA ARG A 131 -19.15 1.54 -8.33
C ARG A 131 -18.70 1.88 -6.92
N LEU A 132 -18.56 3.17 -6.59
CA LEU A 132 -18.15 3.61 -5.26
C LEU A 132 -19.13 3.13 -4.18
N LYS A 133 -20.44 3.26 -4.41
CA LYS A 133 -21.48 2.79 -3.48
C LYS A 133 -21.33 1.30 -3.19
N LYS A 134 -21.13 0.47 -4.23
CA LYS A 134 -20.88 -0.96 -4.08
C LYS A 134 -19.65 -1.24 -3.21
N HIS A 135 -18.53 -0.56 -3.48
CA HIS A 135 -17.31 -0.76 -2.71
C HIS A 135 -17.48 -0.32 -1.24
N LEU A 136 -18.15 0.81 -1.00
CA LEU A 136 -18.46 1.28 0.36
C LEU A 136 -19.41 0.32 1.10
N GLU A 137 -20.37 -0.30 0.42
CA GLU A 137 -21.24 -1.34 1.00
C GLU A 137 -20.44 -2.58 1.42
N ILE A 138 -19.47 -3.01 0.60
CA ILE A 138 -18.53 -4.09 0.97
C ILE A 138 -17.72 -3.67 2.20
N THR A 139 -17.17 -2.45 2.24
CA THR A 139 -16.44 -1.93 3.40
C THR A 139 -17.29 -1.96 4.67
N ARG A 140 -18.56 -1.51 4.60
CA ARG A 140 -19.50 -1.53 5.73
C ARG A 140 -19.76 -2.96 6.19
N TYR A 141 -20.02 -3.86 5.26
CA TYR A 141 -20.27 -5.27 5.56
C TYR A 141 -19.12 -5.90 6.35
N LEU A 142 -17.88 -5.66 5.92
CA LEU A 142 -16.67 -6.19 6.55
C LEU A 142 -16.40 -5.51 7.89
N THR A 143 -16.64 -4.20 8.00
CA THR A 143 -16.47 -3.41 9.23
C THR A 143 -17.44 -3.85 10.32
N ASP A 144 -18.72 -4.02 9.99
CA ASP A 144 -19.77 -4.42 10.95
C ASP A 144 -19.52 -5.83 11.54
N ARG A 145 -18.84 -6.70 10.79
CA ARG A 145 -18.47 -8.05 11.21
C ARG A 145 -17.15 -8.15 11.98
N ALA A 146 -16.33 -7.10 11.93
CA ALA A 146 -14.98 -7.13 12.49
C ALA A 146 -14.95 -7.43 13.99
N LYS A 147 -15.91 -6.89 14.75
CA LYS A 147 -15.95 -6.97 16.22
C LYS A 147 -14.56 -6.67 16.81
N ASP A 148 -13.95 -7.64 17.47
CA ASP A 148 -12.60 -7.56 18.07
C ASP A 148 -11.56 -8.41 17.31
N SER A 149 -11.82 -8.75 16.05
CA SER A 149 -11.05 -9.74 15.30
C SER A 149 -9.99 -9.14 14.38
N TYR A 150 -10.31 -8.08 13.63
CA TYR A 150 -9.40 -7.53 12.62
C TYR A 150 -9.63 -6.03 12.36
N PHE A 151 -8.69 -5.43 11.65
CA PHE A 151 -8.77 -4.10 11.06
C PHE A 151 -9.21 -4.14 9.60
N ILE A 152 -9.68 -3.01 9.08
CA ILE A 152 -9.93 -2.84 7.65
C ILE A 152 -8.92 -1.83 7.09
N GLY A 153 -8.09 -2.27 6.15
CA GLY A 153 -7.19 -1.39 5.44
C GLY A 153 -7.95 -0.47 4.47
N MET A 154 -7.39 0.72 4.22
CA MET A 154 -7.79 1.53 3.08
C MET A 154 -7.69 0.71 1.79
N PRO A 155 -8.57 0.95 0.80
CA PRO A 155 -8.49 0.23 -0.46
C PRO A 155 -7.21 0.58 -1.21
N ASP A 156 -6.84 -0.28 -2.16
CA ASP A 156 -5.76 0.03 -3.10
C ASP A 156 -6.21 1.18 -4.02
N SER A 157 -5.83 2.39 -3.64
CA SER A 157 -6.25 3.63 -4.26
C SER A 157 -5.13 4.63 -4.05
N CYS A 158 -4.23 4.69 -5.03
CA CYS A 158 -2.99 5.47 -5.02
C CYS A 158 -2.58 5.73 -6.47
N GLY A 159 -1.62 6.63 -6.71
CA GLY A 159 -1.12 6.92 -8.05
C GLY A 159 -2.14 7.66 -8.92
N THR A 160 -2.18 8.99 -8.84
CA THR A 160 -3.14 9.77 -9.63
C THR A 160 -2.70 9.86 -11.09
N LEU A 161 -1.42 10.07 -11.35
CA LEU A 161 -0.89 9.99 -12.72
C LEU A 161 -0.96 8.55 -13.28
N ASP A 162 -0.78 7.53 -12.44
CA ASP A 162 -0.97 6.12 -12.83
C ASP A 162 -2.43 5.84 -13.21
N ALA A 163 -3.38 6.38 -12.43
CA ALA A 163 -4.80 6.32 -12.73
C ALA A 163 -5.14 6.94 -14.08
N LEU A 164 -4.52 8.07 -14.41
CA LEU A 164 -4.66 8.67 -15.73
C LEU A 164 -4.13 7.74 -16.83
N GLY A 165 -3.01 7.07 -16.59
CA GLY A 165 -2.47 6.03 -17.48
C GLY A 165 -3.44 4.87 -17.71
N HIS A 166 -4.13 4.40 -16.66
CA HIS A 166 -5.16 3.37 -16.79
C HIS A 166 -6.40 3.83 -17.55
N LEU A 167 -6.81 5.09 -17.39
CA LEU A 167 -8.03 5.63 -17.99
C LEU A 167 -7.83 6.07 -19.44
N TYR A 168 -6.71 6.73 -19.74
CA TYR A 168 -6.42 7.35 -21.04
C TYR A 168 -5.38 6.59 -21.87
N GLY A 169 -4.64 5.68 -21.25
CA GLY A 169 -3.52 4.96 -21.86
C GLY A 169 -2.19 5.64 -21.55
N THR A 170 -1.29 4.90 -20.93
CA THR A 170 0.06 5.33 -20.56
C THR A 170 0.81 6.03 -21.69
N GLU A 171 0.81 5.44 -22.90
CA GLU A 171 1.49 6.03 -24.06
C GLU A 171 0.92 7.40 -24.43
N ASN A 172 -0.41 7.55 -24.40
CA ASN A 172 -1.07 8.82 -24.70
C ASN A 172 -0.72 9.87 -23.64
N VAL A 173 -0.70 9.50 -22.35
CA VAL A 173 -0.29 10.41 -21.28
C VAL A 173 1.15 10.88 -21.48
N LEU A 174 2.08 9.98 -21.80
CA LEU A 174 3.49 10.34 -22.02
C LEU A 174 3.68 11.29 -23.22
N VAL A 175 2.91 11.09 -24.30
CA VAL A 175 2.91 12.01 -25.45
C VAL A 175 2.33 13.37 -25.04
N ASP A 176 1.20 13.39 -24.35
CA ASP A 176 0.51 14.63 -23.97
C ASP A 176 1.21 15.41 -22.86
N MET A 177 2.07 14.78 -22.05
CA MET A 177 2.98 15.51 -21.18
C MET A 177 3.93 16.43 -21.96
N LEU A 178 4.18 16.13 -23.25
CA LEU A 178 5.02 16.95 -24.13
C LEU A 178 4.19 17.91 -24.99
N THR A 179 3.04 17.45 -25.50
CA THR A 179 2.24 18.22 -26.46
C THR A 179 1.14 19.06 -25.82
N GLU A 180 0.55 18.60 -24.73
CA GLU A 180 -0.60 19.23 -24.05
C GLU A 180 -0.43 19.22 -22.50
N PRO A 181 0.69 19.74 -21.96
CA PRO A 181 1.06 19.56 -20.54
C PRO A 181 0.02 20.12 -19.56
N GLU A 182 -0.64 21.22 -19.90
CA GLU A 182 -1.67 21.83 -19.05
C GLU A 182 -2.95 21.00 -19.02
N ALA A 183 -3.28 20.28 -20.10
CA ALA A 183 -4.41 19.36 -20.11
C ALA A 183 -4.13 18.15 -19.20
N VAL A 184 -2.91 17.60 -19.22
CA VAL A 184 -2.49 16.51 -18.33
C VAL A 184 -2.57 16.95 -16.87
N LYS A 185 -1.97 18.10 -16.51
CA LYS A 185 -2.02 18.65 -15.14
C LYS A 185 -3.45 18.86 -14.66
N LYS A 186 -4.33 19.36 -15.53
CA LYS A 186 -5.75 19.55 -15.21
C LYS A 186 -6.47 18.22 -14.97
N ALA A 187 -6.22 17.21 -15.80
CA ALA A 187 -6.79 15.88 -15.64
C ALA A 187 -6.33 15.22 -14.32
N VAL A 188 -5.03 15.32 -14.01
CA VAL A 188 -4.45 14.89 -12.74
C VAL A 188 -5.15 15.58 -11.56
N SER A 189 -5.36 16.90 -11.62
CA SER A 189 -6.06 17.64 -10.56
C SER A 189 -7.47 17.09 -10.31
N TYR A 190 -8.24 16.82 -11.36
CA TYR A 190 -9.59 16.25 -11.21
C TYR A 190 -9.58 14.85 -10.59
N LEU A 191 -8.65 13.99 -11.03
CA LEU A 191 -8.48 12.66 -10.47
C LEU A 191 -8.05 12.71 -9.00
N ASN A 192 -7.18 13.65 -8.64
CA ASN A 192 -6.71 13.82 -7.27
C ASN A 192 -7.83 14.31 -6.33
N GLU A 193 -8.68 15.24 -6.79
CA GLU A 193 -9.86 15.68 -6.03
C GLU A 193 -10.81 14.50 -5.74
N GLY A 194 -11.07 13.66 -6.74
CA GLY A 194 -11.86 12.45 -6.54
C GLY A 194 -11.18 11.46 -5.61
N TRP A 195 -9.87 11.28 -5.74
CA TRP A 195 -9.08 10.43 -4.85
C TRP A 195 -9.24 10.85 -3.38
N ILE A 196 -9.07 12.14 -3.06
CA ILE A 196 -9.26 12.68 -1.70
C ILE A 196 -10.68 12.39 -1.23
N ARG A 197 -11.67 12.72 -2.08
CA ARG A 197 -13.09 12.55 -1.76
C ARG A 197 -13.43 11.09 -1.45
N THR A 198 -13.01 10.16 -2.29
CA THR A 198 -13.34 8.74 -2.12
C THR A 198 -12.60 8.13 -0.94
N ASN A 199 -11.32 8.48 -0.72
CA ASN A 199 -10.57 8.01 0.43
C ASN A 199 -11.15 8.53 1.76
N GLU A 200 -11.65 9.77 1.82
CA GLU A 200 -12.39 10.25 3.00
C GLU A 200 -13.64 9.39 3.26
N MET A 201 -14.39 9.00 2.23
CA MET A 201 -15.58 8.16 2.41
C MET A 201 -15.26 6.77 2.96
N PHE A 202 -14.17 6.14 2.50
CA PHE A 202 -13.70 4.87 3.09
C PHE A 202 -13.18 5.05 4.51
N TYR A 203 -12.38 6.09 4.76
CA TYR A 203 -11.84 6.39 6.09
C TYR A 203 -12.95 6.56 7.13
N ARG A 204 -14.03 7.29 6.79
CA ARG A 204 -15.18 7.48 7.70
C ARG A 204 -15.90 6.20 8.08
N ILE A 205 -15.84 5.16 7.25
CA ILE A 205 -16.41 3.85 7.58
C ILE A 205 -15.53 3.13 8.59
N THR A 206 -14.22 3.22 8.42
CA THR A 206 -13.25 2.37 9.13
C THR A 206 -12.62 3.05 10.35
N GLU A 207 -12.68 4.39 10.47
CA GLU A 207 -11.97 5.19 11.48
C GLU A 207 -12.22 4.70 12.91
N LYS A 208 -13.47 4.37 13.23
CA LYS A 208 -13.85 3.93 14.58
C LYS A 208 -13.35 2.52 14.88
N LEU A 209 -13.43 1.61 13.90
CA LEU A 209 -12.92 0.24 14.05
C LEU A 209 -11.41 0.27 14.26
N ASN A 210 -10.70 1.06 13.45
CA ASN A 210 -9.25 1.11 13.46
C ASN A 210 -8.68 1.98 14.60
N SER A 211 -9.51 2.86 15.17
CA SER A 211 -9.07 4.00 16.00
C SER A 211 -8.07 4.89 15.25
N GLY A 212 -8.43 5.24 14.01
CA GLY A 212 -7.59 5.96 13.04
C GLY A 212 -7.55 5.26 11.68
N GLY A 213 -6.40 5.30 11.00
CA GLY A 213 -6.19 4.66 9.70
C GLY A 213 -5.39 3.36 9.82
N ALA A 214 -5.68 2.40 8.94
CA ALA A 214 -4.92 1.16 8.82
C ALA A 214 -4.53 0.92 7.36
N HIS A 215 -3.35 0.33 7.16
CA HIS A 215 -2.87 -0.09 5.86
C HIS A 215 -2.59 -1.58 5.86
N ALA A 216 -3.12 -2.31 4.87
CA ALA A 216 -3.19 -3.76 4.96
C ALA A 216 -1.84 -4.45 4.76
N TRP A 217 -1.24 -4.31 3.57
CA TRP A 217 -0.04 -5.07 3.21
C TRP A 217 1.26 -4.50 3.82
N MET A 218 1.26 -3.23 4.23
CA MET A 218 2.33 -2.68 5.08
C MET A 218 2.08 -2.85 6.58
N HIS A 219 0.98 -3.50 7.00
CA HIS A 219 0.62 -3.66 8.42
C HIS A 219 0.80 -2.39 9.28
N LEU A 220 0.42 -1.23 8.73
CA LEU A 220 0.57 0.05 9.42
C LEU A 220 -0.72 0.42 10.14
N LEU A 221 -0.57 1.13 11.25
CA LEU A 221 -1.64 1.70 12.03
C LEU A 221 -1.26 3.12 12.41
N ALA A 222 -2.19 4.06 12.25
CA ALA A 222 -1.99 5.45 12.63
C ALA A 222 -3.25 5.98 13.34
N PRO A 223 -3.13 6.98 14.22
CA PRO A 223 -4.30 7.59 14.88
C PRO A 223 -5.13 8.45 13.92
N GLY A 224 -4.61 8.79 12.74
CA GLY A 224 -5.25 9.62 11.73
C GLY A 224 -5.27 8.99 10.33
N ARG A 225 -5.50 9.82 9.31
CA ARG A 225 -5.57 9.38 7.90
C ARG A 225 -4.23 8.82 7.42
N LEU A 226 -4.28 7.59 6.96
CA LEU A 226 -3.15 6.79 6.51
C LEU A 226 -3.51 6.05 5.23
N THR A 227 -2.71 6.27 4.19
CA THR A 227 -2.64 5.45 2.99
C THR A 227 -1.25 5.66 2.37
N HIS A 228 -1.00 5.09 1.19
CA HIS A 228 0.20 5.35 0.43
C HIS A 228 -0.08 6.20 -0.82
N MET A 229 0.92 6.98 -1.19
CA MET A 229 1.02 7.70 -2.45
C MET A 229 2.04 6.98 -3.32
N GLN A 230 1.96 7.14 -4.64
CA GLN A 230 2.89 6.52 -5.58
C GLN A 230 2.87 7.24 -6.93
N CYS A 231 3.83 6.89 -7.78
CA CYS A 231 3.78 7.13 -9.22
C CYS A 231 4.66 6.07 -9.90
N ASP A 232 4.07 4.94 -10.28
CA ASP A 232 4.79 3.80 -10.86
C ASP A 232 5.29 4.13 -12.28
N MET A 233 4.49 4.89 -13.04
CA MET A 233 4.88 5.39 -14.37
C MET A 233 6.11 6.31 -14.33
N SER A 234 6.54 6.79 -13.16
CA SER A 234 7.69 7.69 -13.03
C SER A 234 8.97 7.16 -13.66
N VAL A 235 9.15 5.85 -13.75
CA VAL A 235 10.32 5.24 -14.40
C VAL A 235 10.41 5.53 -15.90
N MET A 236 9.32 5.99 -16.53
CA MET A 236 9.24 6.27 -17.96
C MET A 236 9.52 7.74 -18.34
N PHE A 237 9.76 8.62 -17.37
CA PHE A 237 10.03 10.03 -17.64
C PHE A 237 11.13 10.62 -16.74
N SER A 238 11.66 11.77 -17.13
CA SER A 238 12.79 12.38 -16.43
C SER A 238 12.40 12.98 -15.08
N LYS A 239 13.39 13.26 -14.24
CA LYS A 239 13.19 13.94 -12.95
C LYS A 239 12.56 15.34 -13.09
N GLU A 240 12.83 16.05 -14.18
CA GLU A 240 12.21 17.35 -14.47
C GLU A 240 10.71 17.19 -14.73
N MET A 241 10.33 16.15 -15.48
CA MET A 241 8.92 15.81 -15.68
C MET A 241 8.27 15.31 -14.38
N TYR A 242 8.98 14.55 -13.55
CA TYR A 242 8.48 14.18 -12.23
C TYR A 242 8.17 15.41 -11.36
N ARG A 243 9.09 16.38 -11.35
CA ARG A 243 8.87 17.65 -10.66
C ARG A 243 7.65 18.40 -11.19
N GLU A 244 7.47 18.41 -12.51
CA GLU A 244 6.39 19.15 -13.17
C GLU A 244 5.00 18.52 -13.01
N PHE A 245 4.91 17.19 -13.07
CA PHE A 245 3.63 16.48 -13.15
C PHE A 245 3.25 15.71 -11.88
N VAL A 246 4.21 15.33 -11.03
CA VAL A 246 3.96 14.44 -9.88
C VAL A 246 4.08 15.17 -8.54
N VAL A 247 5.05 16.07 -8.37
CA VAL A 247 5.32 16.68 -7.05
C VAL A 247 4.10 17.41 -6.48
N ASP A 248 3.32 18.10 -7.32
CA ASP A 248 2.18 18.88 -6.85
C ASP A 248 0.95 18.02 -6.51
N GLU A 249 0.71 16.89 -7.19
CA GLU A 249 -0.35 15.95 -6.78
C GLU A 249 -0.02 15.33 -5.41
N LEU A 250 1.24 14.96 -5.18
CA LEU A 250 1.68 14.40 -3.88
C LEU A 250 1.49 15.41 -2.75
N LYS A 251 1.81 16.70 -2.99
CA LYS A 251 1.56 17.77 -2.02
C LYS A 251 0.09 17.90 -1.68
N GLN A 252 -0.78 17.88 -2.68
CA GLN A 252 -2.23 17.94 -2.47
C GLN A 252 -2.74 16.74 -1.67
N GLN A 253 -2.26 15.53 -1.97
CA GLN A 253 -2.60 14.33 -1.20
C GLN A 253 -2.17 14.44 0.28
N MET A 254 -0.98 15.02 0.52
CA MET A 254 -0.47 15.32 1.87
C MET A 254 -1.20 16.44 2.62
N GLU A 255 -2.11 17.19 1.98
CA GLU A 255 -3.02 18.07 2.71
C GLU A 255 -4.14 17.28 3.40
N TRP A 256 -4.53 16.14 2.85
CA TRP A 256 -5.50 15.24 3.46
C TRP A 256 -4.83 14.20 4.38
N LEU A 257 -3.68 13.65 3.99
CA LEU A 257 -2.95 12.64 4.74
C LEU A 257 -2.24 13.23 5.96
N GLU A 258 -2.48 12.63 7.12
CA GLU A 258 -1.75 12.96 8.36
C GLU A 258 -0.49 12.09 8.51
N TYR A 259 -0.53 10.87 7.96
CA TYR A 259 0.56 9.89 7.98
C TYR A 259 0.91 9.42 6.56
N PRO A 260 1.35 10.34 5.68
CA PRO A 260 1.68 9.99 4.30
C PRO A 260 2.88 9.06 4.20
N VAL A 261 2.69 7.99 3.42
CA VAL A 261 3.73 7.04 3.01
C VAL A 261 3.89 7.12 1.50
N TYR A 262 5.11 7.13 0.99
CA TYR A 262 5.37 6.99 -0.45
C TYR A 262 5.81 5.56 -0.76
N HIS A 263 5.12 4.89 -1.68
CA HIS A 263 5.52 3.59 -2.22
C HIS A 263 6.62 3.79 -3.26
N PHE A 264 7.80 3.26 -2.96
CA PHE A 264 9.00 3.38 -3.77
C PHE A 264 9.33 2.01 -4.38
N ASP A 265 8.90 1.85 -5.63
CA ASP A 265 8.94 0.59 -6.36
C ASP A 265 10.26 0.43 -7.13
N GLY A 266 11.27 -0.13 -6.46
CA GLY A 266 12.53 -0.50 -7.09
C GLY A 266 13.51 0.65 -7.34
N ILE A 267 14.68 0.25 -7.84
CA ILE A 267 15.84 1.14 -8.04
C ILE A 267 15.64 2.16 -9.17
N GLU A 268 14.77 1.88 -10.14
CA GLU A 268 14.51 2.74 -11.29
C GLU A 268 13.91 4.09 -10.90
N GLN A 269 13.23 4.16 -9.75
CA GLN A 269 12.72 5.41 -9.18
C GLN A 269 13.81 6.26 -8.49
N GLU A 270 15.05 5.77 -8.34
CA GLU A 270 16.13 6.47 -7.60
C GLU A 270 16.40 7.89 -8.14
N GLN A 271 16.25 8.09 -9.44
CA GLN A 271 16.40 9.41 -10.08
C GLN A 271 15.44 10.47 -9.53
N HIS A 272 14.28 10.05 -9.01
CA HIS A 272 13.23 10.92 -8.46
C HIS A 272 13.31 11.09 -6.94
N LEU A 273 14.21 10.34 -6.29
CA LEU A 273 14.32 10.30 -4.84
C LEU A 273 14.59 11.69 -4.23
N GLU A 274 15.31 12.57 -4.94
CA GLU A 274 15.53 13.94 -4.46
C GLU A 274 14.23 14.73 -4.28
N HIS A 275 13.26 14.55 -5.19
CA HIS A 275 11.97 15.21 -5.12
C HIS A 275 11.12 14.62 -3.98
N ILE A 276 11.10 13.30 -3.84
CA ILE A 276 10.35 12.60 -2.80
C ILE A 276 10.87 12.99 -1.40
N LEU A 277 12.19 13.01 -1.20
CA LEU A 277 12.79 13.36 0.09
C LEU A 277 12.61 14.85 0.44
N SER A 278 12.40 15.71 -0.55
CA SER A 278 12.10 17.14 -0.35
C SER A 278 10.66 17.43 0.14
N LEU A 279 9.80 16.42 0.20
CA LEU A 279 8.42 16.56 0.65
C LEU A 279 8.37 16.65 2.19
N ASP A 280 8.25 17.86 2.74
CA ASP A 280 8.34 18.11 4.19
C ASP A 280 7.34 17.27 5.02
N LYS A 281 6.09 17.14 4.55
CA LYS A 281 5.04 16.40 5.24
C LYS A 281 5.17 14.88 5.15
N LEU A 282 5.96 14.36 4.20
CA LEU A 282 6.15 12.92 4.01
C LEU A 282 6.75 12.29 5.28
N LYS A 283 6.10 11.23 5.80
CA LYS A 283 6.52 10.56 7.04
C LYS A 283 7.43 9.37 6.78
N ALA A 284 7.03 8.52 5.85
CA ALA A 284 7.75 7.29 5.54
C ALA A 284 7.90 7.07 4.04
N VAL A 285 8.97 6.39 3.65
CA VAL A 285 9.14 5.81 2.33
C VAL A 285 9.12 4.30 2.52
N GLN A 286 8.29 3.61 1.74
CA GLN A 286 8.29 2.16 1.69
C GLN A 286 9.07 1.70 0.46
N TRP A 287 10.13 0.92 0.68
CA TRP A 287 10.96 0.32 -0.35
C TRP A 287 10.53 -1.12 -0.62
N THR A 288 10.41 -1.47 -1.90
CA THR A 288 10.38 -2.85 -2.38
C THR A 288 11.30 -2.99 -3.59
N HIS A 289 11.73 -4.23 -3.87
CA HIS A 289 12.42 -4.54 -5.11
C HIS A 289 11.42 -5.08 -6.13
N VAL A 290 11.60 -4.69 -7.39
CA VAL A 290 10.79 -5.22 -8.50
C VAL A 290 11.28 -6.63 -8.84
N ALA A 291 10.38 -7.47 -9.38
CA ALA A 291 10.72 -8.81 -9.81
C ALA A 291 11.96 -8.82 -10.74
N GLY A 292 12.95 -9.64 -10.38
CA GLY A 292 14.23 -9.74 -11.11
C GLY A 292 15.35 -8.86 -10.55
N GLN A 293 15.06 -7.93 -9.64
CA GLN A 293 16.09 -7.17 -8.95
C GLN A 293 16.60 -7.90 -7.70
N PRO A 294 17.85 -7.64 -7.29
CA PRO A 294 18.34 -8.03 -5.97
C PRO A 294 17.44 -7.53 -4.82
N SER A 295 17.55 -8.19 -3.67
CA SER A 295 16.83 -7.81 -2.46
C SER A 295 17.29 -6.46 -1.90
N ALA A 296 16.52 -5.89 -0.96
CA ALA A 296 16.75 -4.57 -0.40
C ALA A 296 18.14 -4.38 0.22
N SER A 297 18.75 -5.45 0.78
CA SER A 297 20.10 -5.42 1.34
C SER A 297 21.20 -5.05 0.33
N HIS A 298 20.94 -5.13 -0.97
CA HIS A 298 21.88 -4.70 -2.02
C HIS A 298 21.83 -3.18 -2.29
N TYR A 299 20.80 -2.49 -1.79
CA TYR A 299 20.54 -1.06 -2.04
C TYR A 299 20.73 -0.19 -0.79
N LEU A 300 21.57 -0.63 0.16
CA LEU A 300 21.88 0.11 1.39
C LEU A 300 22.22 1.60 1.18
N PRO A 301 22.95 2.03 0.13
CA PRO A 301 23.19 3.45 -0.11
C PRO A 301 21.90 4.26 -0.27
N VAL A 302 20.91 3.72 -0.99
CA VAL A 302 19.61 4.37 -1.24
C VAL A 302 18.77 4.40 0.03
N LEU A 303 18.71 3.27 0.74
CA LEU A 303 18.02 3.17 2.03
C LEU A 303 18.58 4.15 3.07
N LYS A 304 19.90 4.31 3.13
CA LYS A 304 20.57 5.30 4.01
C LYS A 304 20.27 6.74 3.63
N ARG A 305 20.14 7.05 2.32
CA ARG A 305 19.73 8.39 1.87
C ARG A 305 18.34 8.75 2.39
N ILE A 306 17.40 7.81 2.37
CA ILE A 306 16.05 7.99 2.92
C ILE A 306 16.11 8.30 4.43
N GLN A 307 16.82 7.50 5.22
CA GLN A 307 16.95 7.72 6.67
C GLN A 307 17.65 9.05 6.99
N THR A 308 18.70 9.40 6.24
CA THR A 308 19.47 10.64 6.42
C THR A 308 18.60 11.88 6.16
N ALA A 309 17.68 11.81 5.20
CA ALA A 309 16.70 12.87 4.92
C ALA A 309 15.61 12.98 6.00
N GLY A 310 15.67 12.17 7.04
CA GLY A 310 14.76 12.26 8.18
C GLY A 310 13.44 11.52 7.99
N LYS A 311 13.33 10.68 6.96
CA LYS A 311 12.12 9.89 6.67
C LYS A 311 12.21 8.52 7.33
N ALA A 312 11.07 8.03 7.83
CA ALA A 312 10.99 6.62 8.24
C ALA A 312 11.10 5.72 7.01
N LEU A 313 11.57 4.50 7.22
CA LEU A 313 11.85 3.53 6.18
C LEU A 313 11.11 2.22 6.46
N ILE A 314 10.26 1.81 5.53
CA ILE A 314 9.58 0.52 5.54
C ILE A 314 10.25 -0.34 4.47
N VAL A 315 10.75 -1.53 4.79
CA VAL A 315 11.49 -2.37 3.84
C VAL A 315 10.81 -3.72 3.67
N MET A 316 10.36 -4.02 2.45
CA MET A 316 9.92 -5.36 2.07
C MET A 316 11.14 -6.18 1.67
N ALA A 317 11.48 -7.21 2.45
CA ALA A 317 12.71 -7.97 2.27
C ALA A 317 12.54 -9.46 2.63
N PRO A 318 13.32 -10.35 1.99
CA PRO A 318 13.40 -11.75 2.43
C PRO A 318 14.01 -11.85 3.84
N ALA A 319 13.75 -12.96 4.52
CA ALA A 319 14.24 -13.21 5.88
C ALA A 319 15.77 -13.08 6.02
N ASP A 320 16.50 -13.50 4.98
CA ASP A 320 17.96 -13.49 4.95
C ASP A 320 18.55 -12.07 4.92
N ASP A 321 17.78 -11.07 4.50
CA ASP A 321 18.21 -9.67 4.52
C ASP A 321 18.16 -9.06 5.94
N VAL A 322 17.36 -9.62 6.86
CA VAL A 322 17.10 -9.02 8.18
C VAL A 322 18.40 -8.72 8.96
N PRO A 323 19.38 -9.63 9.07
CA PRO A 323 20.66 -9.34 9.73
C PRO A 323 21.41 -8.16 9.11
N ILE A 324 21.50 -8.12 7.78
CA ILE A 324 22.26 -7.09 7.03
C ILE A 324 21.59 -5.72 7.17
N LEU A 325 20.25 -5.69 7.10
CA LEU A 325 19.48 -4.47 7.27
C LEU A 325 19.66 -3.90 8.69
N LEU A 326 19.62 -4.74 9.73
CA LEU A 326 19.83 -4.31 11.11
C LEU A 326 21.28 -3.86 11.39
N GLU A 327 22.28 -4.46 10.75
CA GLU A 327 23.68 -4.07 10.93
C GLU A 327 23.99 -2.71 10.30
N HIS A 328 23.34 -2.38 9.18
CA HIS A 328 23.74 -1.24 8.36
C HIS A 328 22.77 -0.06 8.35
N LEU A 329 21.52 -0.24 8.79
CA LEU A 329 20.52 0.84 8.86
C LEU A 329 20.30 1.25 10.31
N SER A 330 19.91 2.51 10.51
CA SER A 330 19.49 2.93 11.85
C SER A 330 18.19 2.22 12.24
N GLY A 331 18.08 1.76 13.48
CA GLY A 331 16.82 1.20 13.97
C GLY A 331 15.70 2.25 14.09
N ARG A 332 16.04 3.54 14.18
CA ARG A 332 15.08 4.63 14.38
C ARG A 332 14.27 4.87 13.11
N GLY A 333 12.97 4.63 13.20
CA GLY A 333 12.07 4.72 12.05
C GLY A 333 12.30 3.62 11.02
N LEU A 334 12.87 2.47 11.38
CA LEU A 334 12.99 1.30 10.51
C LEU A 334 11.86 0.29 10.82
N TYR A 335 11.18 -0.17 9.77
CA TYR A 335 10.18 -1.22 9.85
C TYR A 335 10.43 -2.26 8.74
N ILE A 336 10.82 -3.47 9.14
CA ILE A 336 11.13 -4.55 8.19
C ILE A 336 9.91 -5.46 8.03
N HIS A 337 9.60 -5.84 6.79
CA HIS A 337 8.57 -6.81 6.45
C HIS A 337 9.20 -8.02 5.82
N THR A 338 8.89 -9.20 6.34
CA THR A 338 9.38 -10.47 5.81
C THR A 338 8.34 -11.58 5.96
N GLU A 339 8.48 -12.59 5.12
CA GLU A 339 7.73 -13.84 5.18
C GLU A 339 8.70 -15.01 5.40
N THR A 340 8.22 -16.09 6.03
CA THR A 340 8.97 -17.33 6.21
C THR A 340 8.07 -18.55 5.95
N ASP A 341 8.68 -19.69 5.63
CA ASP A 341 7.98 -20.94 5.34
C ASP A 341 7.15 -21.52 6.51
N ASP A 342 7.51 -21.20 7.75
CA ASP A 342 6.90 -21.79 8.94
C ASP A 342 7.07 -20.92 10.19
N VAL A 343 6.25 -21.24 11.20
CA VAL A 343 6.18 -20.50 12.46
C VAL A 343 7.48 -20.54 13.26
N GLN A 344 8.27 -21.62 13.14
CA GLN A 344 9.51 -21.76 13.90
C GLN A 344 10.56 -20.77 13.37
N SER A 345 10.73 -20.73 12.05
CA SER A 345 11.59 -19.77 11.36
C SER A 345 11.18 -18.32 11.67
N ALA A 346 9.88 -18.02 11.63
CA ALA A 346 9.38 -16.71 12.02
C ALA A 346 9.75 -16.32 13.47
N LYS A 347 9.62 -17.25 14.42
CA LYS A 347 9.98 -17.03 15.82
C LYS A 347 11.48 -16.83 16.02
N GLU A 348 12.32 -17.47 15.22
CA GLU A 348 13.77 -17.28 15.25
C GLU A 348 14.16 -15.88 14.78
N ILE A 349 13.53 -15.38 13.71
CA ILE A 349 13.69 -13.98 13.27
C ILE A 349 13.27 -13.03 14.38
N LEU A 350 12.10 -13.22 15.00
CA LEU A 350 11.64 -12.34 16.09
C LEU A 350 12.64 -12.28 17.25
N LYS A 351 13.17 -13.43 17.70
CA LYS A 351 14.21 -13.49 18.73
C LYS A 351 15.50 -12.79 18.30
N TYR A 352 15.87 -12.91 17.01
CA TYR A 352 17.04 -12.23 16.46
C TYR A 352 16.86 -10.71 16.53
N VAL A 353 15.70 -10.18 16.12
CA VAL A 353 15.42 -8.74 16.18
C VAL A 353 15.34 -8.24 17.63
N GLU A 354 14.77 -8.99 18.57
CA GLU A 354 14.76 -8.63 19.99
C GLU A 354 16.17 -8.48 20.59
N LYS A 355 17.11 -9.30 20.11
CA LYS A 355 18.51 -9.28 20.57
C LYS A 355 19.34 -8.19 19.89
N ASN A 356 19.19 -8.03 18.58
CA ASN A 356 20.10 -7.24 17.74
C ASN A 356 19.48 -5.94 17.20
N GLY A 357 18.15 -5.82 17.15
CA GLY A 357 17.44 -4.64 16.67
C GLY A 357 17.33 -3.55 17.73
N ARG A 358 18.46 -3.14 18.32
CA ARG A 358 18.56 -1.98 19.23
C ARG A 358 19.25 -0.83 18.48
N GLU A 359 19.23 0.37 19.07
CA GLU A 359 19.68 1.63 18.45
C GLU A 359 20.99 1.56 17.65
#